data_AF-A0AAU4ZK61-F1
#
_entry.id   AF-A0AAU4ZK61-F1
#
_cell.length_a   1.000
_cell.length_b   1.000
_cell.length_c   1.000
_cell.angle_alpha   90.00
_cell.angle_beta   90.00
_cell.angle_gamma   90.00
#
_symmetry.space_group_name_H-M   'P 1'
#
loop_
_entity.id
_entity.type
_entity.pdbx_description
1 polymer ?
#
loop_
_entity_poly.entity_id
_entity_poly.type
_entity_poly.pdbx_seq_one_letter_code
_entity_poly.pdbx_strand_id
1 'polypeptide(L)'
;MAPLGRPTIQSEDSRSVEPRILVPAHTIPPRRRWIITTDGTAMNLWDAEPLPGTRCRIAHRMVCPYLPHDDPWPWTTALRQENERRAQRLFNLPDGWALPDAG
;
A
#
# COMPACT_ATOMS: atom_id res chain seq x y z
N MET A 1 -14.39 21.06 -21.86
CA MET A 1 -15.38 20.36 -21.01
C MET A 1 -15.10 18.86 -21.18
N ALA A 2 -14.25 18.28 -20.32
CA ALA A 2 -13.90 16.86 -20.42
C ALA A 2 -15.08 16.01 -19.91
N PRO A 3 -15.44 14.91 -20.57
CA PRO A 3 -16.51 14.06 -20.10
C PRO A 3 -16.07 13.44 -18.76
N LEU A 4 -16.97 13.45 -17.77
CA LEU A 4 -16.84 12.67 -16.54
C LEU A 4 -16.86 11.19 -16.95
N GLY A 5 -15.69 10.67 -17.33
CA GLY A 5 -15.51 9.28 -17.69
C GLY A 5 -15.92 8.42 -16.51
N ARG A 6 -16.81 7.45 -16.75
CA ARG A 6 -17.13 6.39 -15.80
C ARG A 6 -15.81 5.88 -15.17
N PRO A 7 -15.72 5.72 -13.85
CA PRO A 7 -14.52 5.18 -13.23
C PRO A 7 -14.27 3.79 -13.83
N THR A 8 -13.23 3.66 -14.64
CA THR A 8 -12.79 2.38 -15.17
C THR A 8 -12.17 1.63 -14.02
N ILE A 9 -12.88 0.65 -13.50
CA ILE A 9 -12.43 -0.18 -12.39
C ILE A 9 -11.47 -1.24 -12.94
N GLN A 10 -10.35 -1.44 -12.26
CA GLN A 10 -9.53 -2.64 -12.42
C GLN A 10 -9.47 -3.36 -11.07
N SER A 11 -9.81 -4.65 -11.09
CA SER A 11 -9.55 -5.58 -10.00
C SER A 11 -8.18 -6.21 -10.24
N GLU A 12 -7.22 -5.96 -9.36
CA GLU A 12 -5.96 -6.71 -9.32
C GLU A 12 -5.90 -7.60 -8.07
N ASP A 13 -4.99 -8.57 -8.07
CA ASP A 13 -4.73 -9.41 -6.91
C ASP A 13 -4.29 -8.55 -5.72
N SER A 14 -5.16 -8.42 -4.72
CA SER A 14 -4.94 -7.73 -3.47
C SER A 14 -3.63 -8.13 -2.76
N ARG A 15 -3.08 -9.30 -3.09
CA ARG A 15 -1.79 -9.81 -2.60
C ARG A 15 -0.60 -8.92 -2.92
N SER A 16 -0.65 -8.13 -4.00
CA SER A 16 0.45 -7.22 -4.40
C SER A 16 0.38 -5.86 -3.71
N VAL A 17 -0.57 -5.66 -2.79
CA VAL A 17 -0.83 -4.39 -2.12
C VAL A 17 -0.24 -4.44 -0.71
N GLU A 18 0.39 -3.35 -0.27
CA GLU A 18 0.95 -3.21 1.07
C GLU A 18 -0.19 -3.31 2.12
N PRO A 19 -0.24 -4.39 2.91
CA PRO A 19 -1.45 -4.73 3.67
C PRO A 19 -1.68 -3.83 4.89
N ARG A 20 -0.61 -3.23 5.43
CA ARG A 20 -0.60 -2.60 6.76
C ARG A 20 -0.59 -1.07 6.73
N ILE A 21 -0.69 -0.47 5.54
CA ILE A 21 -0.73 0.98 5.37
C ILE A 21 -2.07 1.36 4.74
N LEU A 22 -2.87 2.14 5.48
CA LEU A 22 -4.08 2.77 4.97
C LEU A 22 -3.88 4.28 4.97
N VAL A 23 -3.90 4.89 3.80
CA VAL A 23 -3.75 6.35 3.60
C VAL A 23 -5.04 6.95 3.08
N PRO A 24 -5.29 8.25 3.33
CA PRO A 24 -6.39 8.95 2.67
C PRO A 24 -6.20 8.93 1.15
N ALA A 25 -7.21 8.50 0.40
CA ALA A 25 -7.05 8.28 -1.03
C ALA A 25 -6.79 9.58 -1.82
N HIS A 26 -7.28 10.71 -1.32
CA HIS A 26 -7.08 12.03 -1.93
C HIS A 26 -5.63 12.55 -1.82
N THR A 27 -4.79 12.00 -0.94
CA THR A 27 -3.38 12.41 -0.82
C THR A 27 -2.45 11.62 -1.73
N ILE A 28 -2.98 10.61 -2.43
CA ILE A 28 -2.20 9.70 -3.27
C ILE A 28 -2.52 10.01 -4.74
N PRO A 29 -1.51 10.07 -5.62
CA PRO A 29 -1.75 10.33 -7.03
C PRO A 29 -2.68 9.30 -7.68
N PRO A 30 -3.40 9.69 -8.75
CA PRO A 30 -4.12 8.78 -9.63
C PRO A 30 -3.34 7.51 -9.98
N ARG A 31 -4.08 6.42 -10.21
CA ARG A 31 -3.55 5.08 -10.56
C ARG A 31 -2.65 4.41 -9.52
N ARG A 32 -2.31 5.09 -8.43
CA ARG A 32 -1.54 4.53 -7.30
C ARG A 32 -2.43 4.20 -6.09
N ARG A 33 -3.73 4.44 -6.22
CA ARG A 33 -4.77 4.31 -5.18
C ARG A 33 -5.48 2.96 -5.30
N TRP A 34 -5.27 2.07 -4.34
CA TRP A 34 -6.01 0.81 -4.24
C TRP A 34 -7.10 0.93 -3.17
N ILE A 35 -8.32 1.26 -3.60
CA ILE A 35 -9.47 1.34 -2.70
C ILE A 35 -9.83 -0.07 -2.25
N ILE A 36 -9.94 -0.27 -0.95
CA ILE A 36 -10.37 -1.55 -0.39
C ILE A 36 -11.87 -1.50 -0.19
N THR A 37 -12.60 -2.33 -0.94
CA THR A 37 -14.05 -2.47 -0.80
C THR A 37 -14.41 -3.34 0.41
N THR A 38 -15.69 -3.34 0.78
CA THR A 38 -16.20 -4.04 1.96
C THR A 38 -16.02 -5.56 1.90
N ASP A 39 -15.92 -6.11 0.70
CA ASP A 39 -15.62 -7.52 0.40
C ASP A 39 -14.11 -7.85 0.45
N GLY A 40 -13.27 -6.85 0.75
CA GLY A 40 -11.81 -7.01 0.81
C GLY A 40 -11.11 -6.92 -0.56
N THR A 41 -11.84 -6.70 -1.64
CA THR A 41 -11.27 -6.53 -2.98
C THR A 41 -10.50 -5.21 -3.07
N ALA A 42 -9.33 -5.23 -3.71
CA ALA A 42 -8.57 -4.03 -4.00
C ALA A 42 -8.91 -3.53 -5.41
N MET A 43 -9.38 -2.29 -5.52
CA MET A 43 -9.84 -1.70 -6.78
C MET A 43 -9.11 -0.39 -7.06
N ASN A 44 -8.66 -0.22 -8.30
CA ASN A 44 -8.07 1.03 -8.76
C ASN A 44 -9.10 1.83 -9.56
N LEU A 45 -9.35 3.07 -9.15
CA LEU A 45 -10.26 4.00 -9.83
C LEU A 45 -9.59 4.81 -10.95
N TRP A 46 -8.33 4.50 -11.26
CA TRP A 46 -7.50 5.24 -12.22
C TRP A 46 -7.44 6.73 -11.88
N ASP A 47 -7.94 7.54 -12.78
CA ASP A 47 -7.92 9.00 -12.76
C ASP A 47 -9.18 9.57 -12.10
N ALA A 48 -10.18 8.73 -11.80
CA ALA A 48 -11.38 9.17 -11.09
C ALA A 48 -11.07 9.52 -9.63
N GLU A 49 -11.65 10.62 -9.17
CA GLU A 49 -11.44 11.11 -7.82
C GLU A 49 -12.21 10.24 -6.81
N PRO A 50 -11.57 9.75 -5.74
CA PRO A 50 -12.23 9.00 -4.69
C PRO A 50 -13.23 9.87 -3.92
N LEU A 51 -14.26 9.24 -3.35
CA LEU A 51 -15.19 9.93 -2.47
C LEU A 51 -14.46 10.49 -1.23
N PRO A 52 -14.92 11.62 -0.64
CA PRO A 52 -14.36 12.13 0.60
C PRO A 52 -14.29 11.08 1.70
N GLY A 53 -13.19 11.04 2.46
CA GLY A 53 -12.97 10.06 3.52
C GLY A 53 -12.56 8.66 3.05
N THR A 54 -12.55 8.38 1.74
CA THR A 54 -12.09 7.11 1.19
C THR A 54 -10.63 6.86 1.58
N ARG A 55 -10.34 5.64 2.02
CA ARG A 55 -8.97 5.17 2.29
C ARG A 55 -8.52 4.23 1.20
N CYS A 56 -7.23 4.25 0.92
CA CYS A 56 -6.61 3.32 -0.01
C CYS A 56 -5.39 2.66 0.62
N ARG A 57 -4.99 1.56 0.01
CA ARG A 57 -3.66 1.00 0.15
C ARG A 57 -2.83 1.35 -1.08
N ILE A 58 -1.55 1.03 -1.02
CA ILE A 58 -0.55 1.28 -2.06
C ILE A 58 0.07 -0.04 -2.48
N ALA A 59 0.46 -0.18 -3.75
CA ALA A 59 1.14 -1.38 -4.21
C ALA A 59 2.44 -1.60 -3.41
N HIS A 60 2.69 -2.84 -2.96
CA HIS A 60 3.86 -3.19 -2.16
C HIS A 60 5.15 -2.82 -2.88
N ARG A 61 5.25 -3.04 -4.19
CA ARG A 61 6.41 -2.64 -5.00
C ARG A 61 6.78 -1.15 -4.93
N MET A 62 5.81 -0.27 -4.66
CA MET A 62 6.08 1.18 -4.54
C MET A 62 6.73 1.52 -3.20
N VAL A 63 6.53 0.70 -2.17
CA VAL A 63 6.95 1.00 -0.79
C VAL A 63 7.79 -0.09 -0.13
N CYS A 64 8.17 -1.12 -0.88
CA CYS A 64 9.07 -2.17 -0.41
C CYS A 64 10.49 -1.60 -0.31
N PRO A 65 11.09 -1.49 0.88
CA PRO A 65 12.40 -0.85 1.05
C PRO A 65 13.54 -1.56 0.30
N TYR A 66 13.37 -2.85 -0.01
CA TYR A 66 14.40 -3.68 -0.66
C TYR A 66 14.28 -3.74 -2.19
N LEU A 67 13.28 -3.08 -2.78
CA LEU A 67 13.15 -3.00 -4.24
C LEU A 67 13.68 -1.65 -4.75
N PRO A 68 14.37 -1.62 -5.91
CA PRO A 68 14.71 -0.38 -6.60
C PRO A 68 13.48 0.51 -6.76
N HIS A 69 13.68 1.83 -6.62
CA HIS A 69 12.60 2.80 -6.79
C HIS A 69 13.06 3.96 -7.66
N ASP A 70 12.20 4.31 -8.62
CA ASP A 70 12.38 5.48 -9.48
C ASP A 70 11.26 6.52 -9.27
N ASP A 71 10.37 6.32 -8.27
CA ASP A 71 9.24 7.23 -8.06
C ASP A 71 9.72 8.51 -7.33
N PRO A 72 9.48 9.72 -7.89
CA PRO A 72 10.05 10.97 -7.36
C PRO A 72 9.28 11.54 -6.15
N TRP A 73 8.27 10.84 -5.62
CA TRP A 73 7.37 11.42 -4.63
C TRP A 73 7.93 11.33 -3.19
N PRO A 74 7.95 12.44 -2.43
CA PRO A 74 8.46 12.40 -1.05
C PRO A 74 7.72 11.42 -0.13
N TRP A 75 6.41 11.23 -0.34
CA TRP A 75 5.61 10.31 0.48
C TRP A 75 6.00 8.84 0.28
N THR A 76 6.47 8.43 -0.90
CA THR A 76 6.94 7.05 -1.12
C THR A 76 8.20 6.76 -0.33
N THR A 77 9.12 7.73 -0.23
CA THR A 77 10.34 7.61 0.58
C THR A 77 9.99 7.45 2.06
N ALA A 78 9.10 8.29 2.59
CA ALA A 78 8.68 8.20 3.99
C ALA A 78 8.03 6.85 4.33
N LEU A 79 7.17 6.33 3.45
CA LEU A 79 6.54 5.02 3.66
C LEU A 79 7.53 3.86 3.55
N ARG A 80 8.54 3.95 2.68
CA ARG A 80 9.63 2.97 2.60
C ARG A 80 10.43 2.90 3.89
N GLN A 81 10.81 4.04 4.45
CA GLN A 81 11.54 4.11 5.72
C GLN A 81 10.75 3.51 6.87
N GLU A 82 9.45 3.80 6.96
CA GLU A 82 8.60 3.19 8.00
C GLU A 82 8.46 1.68 7.78
N ASN A 83 8.31 1.23 6.52
CA ASN A 83 8.28 -0.20 6.19
C ASN A 83 9.60 -0.90 6.53
N GLU A 84 10.75 -0.26 6.32
CA GLU A 84 12.05 -0.78 6.71
C GLU A 84 12.16 -0.91 8.24
N ARG A 85 11.82 0.15 8.99
CA ARG A 85 11.80 0.08 10.46
C ARG A 85 10.86 -1.01 10.97
N ARG A 86 9.74 -1.24 10.29
CA ARG A 86 8.80 -2.33 10.61
C ARG A 86 9.40 -3.69 10.32
N ALA A 87 9.99 -3.88 9.14
CA ALA A 87 10.66 -5.12 8.77
C ALA A 87 11.74 -5.46 9.80
N GLN A 88 12.56 -4.48 10.18
CA GLN A 88 13.54 -4.64 11.26
C GLN A 88 12.87 -5.08 12.57
N ARG A 89 11.76 -4.46 13.01
CA ARG A 89 11.06 -4.89 14.24
C ARG A 89 10.45 -6.29 14.16
N LEU A 90 9.99 -6.71 12.98
CA LEU A 90 9.33 -8.01 12.78
C LEU A 90 10.32 -9.16 12.62
N PHE A 91 11.48 -8.89 12.00
CA PHE A 91 12.49 -9.89 11.68
C PHE A 91 13.71 -9.87 12.62
N ASN A 92 14.01 -8.76 13.30
CA ASN A 92 14.87 -8.78 14.49
C ASN A 92 14.01 -9.17 15.68
N LEU A 93 13.83 -10.48 15.85
CA LEU A 93 13.41 -11.03 17.13
C LEU A 93 14.44 -10.63 18.21
N PRO A 94 14.03 -10.40 19.47
CA PRO A 94 14.98 -10.19 20.54
C PRO A 94 15.91 -11.41 20.65
N ASP A 95 17.22 -11.16 20.77
CA ASP A 95 18.19 -12.20 21.13
C ASP A 95 17.72 -12.85 22.43
N GLY A 96 17.24 -14.09 22.36
CA GLY A 96 16.71 -14.81 23.51
C GLY A 96 15.36 -15.52 23.32
N TRP A 97 14.74 -15.47 22.14
CA TRP A 97 13.64 -16.39 21.84
C TRP A 97 14.21 -17.79 21.56
N ALA A 98 14.62 -18.49 22.62
CA ALA A 98 14.83 -19.93 22.57
C ALA A 98 13.48 -20.56 22.23
N LEU A 99 13.36 -21.14 21.04
CA LEU A 99 12.31 -22.09 20.75
C LEU A 99 12.40 -23.18 21.82
N PRO A 100 11.31 -23.48 22.57
CA PRO A 100 11.37 -24.57 23.53
C PRO A 100 11.75 -25.84 22.78
N ASP A 101 12.78 -26.52 23.25
CA ASP A 101 13.18 -27.84 22.74
C ASP A 101 11.94 -28.74 22.79
N ALA A 102 11.43 -29.10 21.61
CA ALA A 102 10.45 -30.16 21.49
C ALA A 102 11.19 -31.47 21.74
N GLY A 103 11.26 -31.86 23.01
CA GLY A 103 11.70 -33.18 23.46
C GLY A 103 10.78 -34.29 23.00
#